data_AF-A0A8X6GLZ7-F1
#
_entry.id   AF-A0A8X6GLZ7-F1
#
_cell.length_a   1.000
_cell.length_b   1.000
_cell.length_c   1.000
_cell.angle_alpha   90.00
_cell.angle_beta   90.00
_cell.angle_gamma   90.00
#
_symmetry.space_group_name_H-M   'P 1'
#
loop_
_entity.id
_entity.type
_entity.pdbx_description
1 polymer ?
#
loop_
_entity_poly.entity_id
_entity_poly.type
_entity_poly.pdbx_seq_one_letter_code
_entity_poly.pdbx_strand_id
1 'polypeptide(L)'
;MTRDSDKKENEAEVKIEANKEAKLKAERASSRHLFTVAANSFDDIHRSMNREKNIDIQFSKIYEKAERLFKVDQEIKEKINFTDEEYDTMESYRDGFTEIRAIYEKNYNKHDESKFEISSEIAPDNLKLPKLSLQEEEDKFQYLLSSLKPRTKARDIAESYPPSKGNYLKVIGHLKSRVGRKNLLIEVYIRDLLALVNNKSAINLTYLYDKLGSDLRALETLNVTTSNYAAMLYPVVESCLPAEVLKAWNKHRLNREVSEDVAFEKEKVLENLMTFLRHEVQGEEYCVLAENAFGSSMNQKESHKQVQRDEPTATTLVADKISCIFCDCRHSSQDCQKMSNKSYEDRKSEVMRQTCSFVCLKLVILQKSVTVV
;
A
#
# COMPACT_ATOMS: atom_id res chain seq x y z
N MET A 1 -28.91 -52.56 29.19
CA MET A 1 -28.67 -52.33 27.75
C MET A 1 -27.88 -51.05 27.46
N THR A 2 -27.51 -50.22 28.45
CA THR A 2 -26.71 -48.99 28.24
C THR A 2 -25.20 -49.20 28.38
N ARG A 3 -24.74 -50.01 29.34
CA ARG A 3 -23.31 -50.28 29.59
C ARG A 3 -22.54 -50.94 28.43
N ASP A 4 -23.19 -51.81 27.65
CA ASP A 4 -22.55 -52.46 26.49
C ASP A 4 -22.50 -51.56 25.26
N SER A 5 -23.34 -50.52 25.21
CA SER A 5 -23.35 -49.50 24.15
C SER A 5 -22.20 -48.52 24.36
N ASP A 6 -22.08 -47.99 25.58
CA ASP A 6 -21.03 -47.02 25.95
C ASP A 6 -19.62 -47.63 25.84
N LYS A 7 -19.48 -48.93 26.13
CA LYS A 7 -18.19 -49.64 25.99
C LYS A 7 -17.79 -49.82 24.51
N LYS A 8 -18.76 -50.10 23.63
CA LYS A 8 -18.49 -50.23 22.18
C LYS A 8 -18.20 -48.89 21.53
N GLU A 9 -18.82 -47.82 22.00
CA GLU A 9 -18.60 -46.46 21.52
C GLU A 9 -17.20 -45.97 21.91
N ASN A 10 -16.79 -46.20 23.16
CA ASN A 10 -15.45 -45.86 23.65
C ASN A 10 -14.34 -46.70 22.97
N GLU A 11 -14.59 -48.00 22.70
CA GLU A 11 -13.66 -48.84 21.91
C GLU A 11 -13.56 -48.41 20.44
N ALA A 12 -14.62 -47.81 19.88
CA ALA A 12 -14.60 -47.26 18.52
C ALA A 12 -13.82 -45.94 18.46
N GLU A 13 -14.00 -45.05 19.44
CA GLU A 13 -13.25 -43.79 19.55
C GLU A 13 -11.74 -44.03 19.72
N VAL A 14 -11.35 -44.99 20.57
CA VAL A 14 -9.92 -45.36 20.76
C VAL A 14 -9.29 -45.89 19.47
N LYS A 15 -10.03 -46.70 18.69
CA LYS A 15 -9.55 -47.20 17.39
C LYS A 15 -9.44 -46.10 16.34
N ILE A 16 -10.36 -45.15 16.34
CA ILE A 16 -10.33 -44.00 15.44
C ILE A 16 -9.11 -43.13 15.74
N GLU A 17 -8.82 -42.86 17.01
CA GLU A 17 -7.69 -42.02 17.39
C GLU A 17 -6.34 -42.71 17.10
N ALA A 18 -6.21 -44.01 17.40
CA ALA A 18 -5.02 -44.78 17.05
C ALA A 18 -4.75 -44.82 15.52
N ASN A 19 -5.81 -44.87 14.69
CA ASN A 19 -5.67 -44.83 13.24
C ASN A 19 -5.21 -43.44 12.73
N LYS A 20 -5.70 -42.36 13.36
CA LYS A 20 -5.24 -40.99 13.05
C LYS A 20 -3.77 -40.79 13.42
N GLU A 21 -3.35 -41.26 14.60
CA GLU A 21 -1.94 -41.20 15.02
C GLU A 21 -1.02 -41.96 14.07
N ALA A 22 -1.42 -43.16 13.65
CA ALA A 22 -0.65 -43.97 12.70
C ALA A 22 -0.52 -43.27 11.34
N LYS A 23 -1.59 -42.62 10.87
CA LYS A 23 -1.58 -41.83 9.63
C LYS A 23 -0.62 -40.64 9.72
N LEU A 24 -0.67 -39.88 10.82
CA LEU A 24 0.24 -38.75 11.03
C LEU A 24 1.70 -39.19 11.11
N LYS A 25 2.00 -40.29 11.81
CA LYS A 25 3.36 -40.86 11.86
C LYS A 25 3.88 -41.26 10.48
N ALA A 26 3.03 -41.84 9.63
CA ALA A 26 3.38 -42.18 8.25
C ALA A 26 3.62 -40.92 7.38
N GLU A 27 2.79 -39.89 7.55
CA GLU A 27 2.94 -38.59 6.87
C GLU A 27 4.22 -37.87 7.29
N ARG A 28 4.59 -37.92 8.58
CA ARG A 28 5.87 -37.42 9.10
C ARG A 28 7.04 -38.13 8.45
N ALA A 29 7.02 -39.47 8.38
CA ALA A 29 8.09 -40.24 7.77
C ALA A 29 8.28 -39.90 6.28
N SER A 30 7.16 -39.75 5.54
CA SER A 30 7.17 -39.31 4.15
C SER A 30 7.76 -37.89 4.00
N SER A 31 7.34 -36.95 4.87
CA SER A 31 7.81 -35.57 4.85
C SER A 31 9.30 -35.46 5.18
N ARG A 32 9.79 -36.22 6.17
CA ARG A 32 11.23 -36.31 6.50
C ARG A 32 12.04 -36.82 5.31
N HIS A 33 11.59 -37.89 4.66
CA HIS A 33 12.25 -38.42 3.48
C HIS A 33 12.31 -37.39 2.34
N LEU A 34 11.18 -36.73 2.04
CA LEU A 34 11.09 -35.72 0.98
C LEU A 34 11.97 -34.50 1.25
N PHE A 35 12.06 -34.07 2.52
CA PHE A 35 12.94 -33.00 2.96
C PHE A 35 14.40 -33.41 2.79
N THR A 36 14.82 -34.57 3.30
CA THR A 36 16.20 -35.04 3.18
C THR A 36 16.66 -35.17 1.72
N VAL A 37 15.80 -35.70 0.84
CA VAL A 37 16.11 -35.80 -0.59
C VAL A 37 16.30 -34.40 -1.21
N ALA A 38 15.47 -33.44 -0.82
CA ALA A 38 15.57 -32.07 -1.32
C ALA A 38 16.82 -31.36 -0.78
N ALA A 39 17.11 -31.50 0.51
CA ALA A 39 18.30 -30.96 1.17
C ALA A 39 19.58 -31.46 0.49
N ASN A 40 19.72 -32.78 0.31
CA ASN A 40 20.87 -33.36 -0.38
C ASN A 40 20.99 -32.85 -1.82
N SER A 41 19.87 -32.72 -2.53
CA SER A 41 19.87 -32.16 -3.89
C SER A 41 20.34 -30.70 -3.93
N PHE A 42 20.06 -29.90 -2.90
CA PHE A 42 20.57 -28.52 -2.81
C PHE A 42 22.05 -28.49 -2.46
N ASP A 43 22.49 -29.33 -1.53
CA ASP A 43 23.91 -29.45 -1.17
C ASP A 43 24.76 -29.90 -2.36
N ASP A 44 24.27 -30.84 -3.17
CA ASP A 44 24.94 -31.28 -4.40
C ASP A 44 25.07 -30.14 -5.43
N ILE A 45 24.03 -29.33 -5.58
CA ILE A 45 24.04 -28.15 -6.46
C ILE A 45 24.98 -27.07 -5.90
N HIS A 46 24.95 -26.84 -4.59
CA HIS A 46 25.81 -25.88 -3.93
C HIS A 46 27.30 -26.25 -4.07
N ARG A 47 27.64 -27.53 -3.91
CA ARG A 47 29.01 -28.06 -4.03
C ARG A 47 29.53 -28.11 -5.46
N SER A 48 28.66 -28.29 -6.45
CA SER A 48 29.08 -28.48 -7.85
C SER A 48 29.48 -27.20 -8.59
N MET A 49 29.53 -26.03 -7.93
CA MET A 49 29.94 -24.74 -8.52
C MET A 49 29.15 -24.33 -9.79
N ASN A 50 28.01 -24.97 -10.05
CA ASN A 50 27.18 -24.69 -11.23
C ASN A 50 26.21 -23.55 -10.89
N ARG A 51 26.68 -22.30 -11.07
CA ARG A 51 25.94 -21.07 -10.78
C ARG A 51 24.88 -20.76 -11.83
N GLU A 52 23.91 -21.66 -12.02
CA GLU A 52 22.78 -21.39 -12.92
C GLU A 52 21.45 -21.30 -12.18
N LYS A 53 20.53 -20.60 -12.85
CA LYS A 53 19.22 -20.03 -12.48
C LYS A 53 18.18 -21.00 -11.86
N ASN A 54 18.62 -22.13 -11.31
CA ASN A 54 17.76 -23.18 -10.75
C ASN A 54 17.86 -23.25 -9.21
N ILE A 55 18.87 -22.63 -8.58
CA ILE A 55 19.03 -22.76 -7.12
C ILE A 55 17.88 -22.13 -6.33
N ASP A 56 17.32 -21.01 -6.79
CA ASP A 56 16.17 -20.36 -6.15
C ASP A 56 14.90 -21.24 -6.22
N ILE A 57 14.72 -21.96 -7.32
CA ILE A 57 13.63 -22.93 -7.51
C ILE A 57 13.83 -24.13 -6.59
N GLN A 58 15.06 -24.64 -6.46
CA GLN A 58 15.36 -25.75 -5.56
C GLN A 58 15.21 -25.34 -4.09
N PHE A 59 15.64 -24.13 -3.73
CA PHE A 59 15.45 -23.58 -2.40
C PHE A 59 13.97 -23.42 -2.08
N SER A 60 13.16 -22.89 -3.00
CA SER A 60 11.70 -22.79 -2.84
C SER A 60 11.05 -24.17 -2.61
N LYS A 61 11.50 -25.21 -3.34
CA LYS A 61 11.03 -26.59 -3.13
C LYS A 61 11.42 -27.14 -1.76
N ILE A 62 12.60 -26.82 -1.25
CA ILE A 62 13.02 -27.22 0.10
C ILE A 62 12.20 -26.49 1.14
N TYR A 63 11.98 -25.19 0.97
CA TYR A 63 11.17 -24.37 1.86
C TYR A 63 9.75 -24.95 2.01
N GLU A 64 9.07 -25.24 0.91
CA GLU A 64 7.72 -25.83 0.92
C GLU A 64 7.70 -27.20 1.63
N LYS A 65 8.73 -28.03 1.41
CA LYS A 65 8.85 -29.35 2.05
C LYS A 65 9.16 -29.24 3.54
N ALA A 66 9.99 -28.28 3.95
CA ALA A 66 10.31 -28.01 5.34
C ALA A 66 9.07 -27.50 6.10
N GLU A 67 8.31 -26.57 5.52
CA GLU A 67 7.09 -26.04 6.11
C GLU A 67 6.04 -27.15 6.33
N ARG A 68 5.86 -28.03 5.34
CA ARG A 68 5.00 -29.22 5.48
C ARG A 68 5.48 -30.14 6.61
N LEU A 69 6.78 -30.43 6.69
CA LEU A 69 7.35 -31.26 7.75
C LEU A 69 7.09 -30.65 9.14
N PHE A 70 7.37 -29.35 9.31
CA PHE A 70 7.19 -28.67 10.60
C PHE A 70 5.74 -28.58 11.04
N LYS A 71 4.80 -28.46 10.08
CA LYS A 71 3.37 -28.52 10.36
C LYS A 71 2.96 -29.90 10.88
N VAL A 72 3.38 -30.97 10.20
CA VAL A 72 3.08 -32.34 10.63
C VAL A 72 3.72 -32.65 11.99
N ASP A 73 4.95 -32.19 12.22
CA ASP A 73 5.64 -32.35 13.50
C ASP A 73 4.91 -31.61 14.65
N GLN A 74 4.37 -30.41 14.40
CA GLN A 74 3.55 -29.67 15.35
C GLN A 74 2.21 -30.38 15.64
N GLU A 75 1.53 -30.88 14.61
CA GLU A 75 0.27 -31.62 14.78
C GLU A 75 0.46 -32.93 15.58
N ILE A 76 1.62 -33.59 15.43
CA ILE A 76 1.94 -34.77 16.23
C ILE A 76 2.29 -34.39 17.66
N LYS A 77 3.01 -33.28 17.88
CA LYS A 77 3.35 -32.76 19.21
C LYS A 77 2.13 -32.49 20.08
N GLU A 78 1.04 -32.06 19.46
CA GLU A 78 -0.22 -31.78 20.15
C GLU A 78 -1.01 -33.05 20.52
N LYS A 79 -0.70 -34.19 19.90
CA LYS A 79 -1.47 -35.44 20.02
C LYS A 79 -0.72 -36.57 20.71
N ILE A 80 0.61 -36.57 20.66
CA ILE A 80 1.46 -37.68 21.11
C ILE A 80 2.53 -37.15 22.06
N ASN A 81 2.69 -37.81 23.20
CA ASN A 81 3.83 -37.57 24.09
C ASN A 81 5.09 -38.18 23.46
N PHE A 82 6.02 -37.33 23.05
CA PHE A 82 7.32 -37.72 22.50
C PHE A 82 8.31 -38.11 23.60
N THR A 83 9.27 -38.96 23.24
CA THR A 83 10.51 -39.13 24.00
C THR A 83 11.46 -37.97 23.74
N ASP A 84 12.41 -37.72 24.63
CA ASP A 84 13.44 -36.68 24.44
C ASP A 84 14.22 -36.91 23.13
N GLU A 85 14.49 -38.17 22.77
CA GLU A 85 15.13 -38.54 21.49
C GLU A 85 14.29 -38.13 20.26
N GLU A 86 12.96 -38.25 20.34
CA GLU A 86 12.09 -37.83 19.23
C GLU A 86 12.04 -36.31 19.08
N TYR A 87 12.12 -35.58 20.20
CA TYR A 87 12.27 -34.12 20.18
C TYR A 87 13.62 -33.70 19.58
N ASP A 88 14.71 -34.34 19.97
CA ASP A 88 16.04 -34.07 19.44
C ASP A 88 16.09 -34.32 17.92
N THR A 89 15.46 -35.39 17.44
CA THR A 89 15.38 -35.63 15.99
C THR A 89 14.60 -34.54 15.26
N MET A 90 13.51 -34.02 15.84
CA MET A 90 12.71 -32.96 15.25
C MET A 90 13.50 -31.66 15.16
N GLU A 91 14.23 -31.30 16.22
CA GLU A 91 15.07 -30.11 16.24
C GLU A 91 16.22 -30.22 15.25
N SER A 92 16.83 -31.41 15.10
CA SER A 92 17.87 -31.65 14.09
C SER A 92 17.42 -31.35 12.65
N TYR A 93 16.15 -31.62 12.29
CA TYR A 93 15.60 -31.23 10.98
C TYR A 93 15.39 -29.72 10.86
N ARG A 94 15.01 -29.02 11.95
CA ARG A 94 14.89 -27.55 11.98
C ARG A 94 16.25 -26.88 11.83
N ASP A 95 17.25 -27.37 12.54
CA ASP A 95 18.62 -26.89 12.46
C ASP A 95 19.19 -27.10 11.05
N GLY A 96 19.01 -28.30 10.48
CA GLY A 96 19.44 -28.59 9.11
C GLY A 96 18.80 -27.67 8.06
N PHE A 97 17.51 -27.34 8.21
CA PHE A 97 16.87 -26.36 7.33
C PHE A 97 17.42 -24.94 7.53
N THR A 98 17.68 -24.55 8.77
CA THR A 98 18.23 -23.23 9.11
C THR A 98 19.62 -23.04 8.51
N GLU A 99 20.45 -24.09 8.53
CA GLU A 99 21.77 -24.09 7.90
C GLU A 99 21.66 -23.91 6.37
N ILE A 100 20.80 -24.69 5.72
CA ILE A 100 20.54 -24.58 4.26
C ILE A 100 20.04 -23.18 3.90
N ARG A 101 19.14 -22.62 4.70
CA ARG A 101 18.63 -21.26 4.53
C ARG A 101 19.73 -20.20 4.66
N ALA A 102 20.58 -20.31 5.67
CA ALA A 102 21.70 -19.40 5.85
C ALA A 102 22.70 -19.48 4.66
N ILE A 103 22.96 -20.69 4.15
CA ILE A 103 23.80 -20.90 2.97
C ILE A 103 23.17 -20.25 1.74
N TYR A 104 21.85 -20.40 1.54
CA TYR A 104 21.14 -19.78 0.43
C TYR A 104 21.15 -18.25 0.51
N GLU A 105 20.82 -17.70 1.68
CA GLU A 105 20.77 -16.26 1.93
C GLU A 105 22.13 -15.60 1.72
N LYS A 106 23.20 -16.22 2.21
CA LYS A 106 24.57 -15.69 2.11
C LYS A 106 25.13 -15.72 0.67
N ASN A 107 24.81 -16.74 -0.11
CA ASN A 107 25.49 -17.01 -1.37
C ASN A 107 24.65 -16.71 -2.63
N TYR A 108 23.32 -16.72 -2.54
CA TYR A 108 22.43 -16.68 -3.70
C TYR A 108 21.30 -15.66 -3.60
N ASN A 109 20.86 -15.30 -2.39
CA ASN A 109 19.83 -14.30 -2.20
C ASN A 109 20.33 -12.89 -2.49
N LYS A 110 20.30 -12.47 -3.75
CA LYS A 110 20.40 -11.06 -4.14
C LYS A 110 19.02 -10.40 -3.99
N HIS A 111 18.53 -10.24 -2.77
CA HIS A 111 17.32 -9.45 -2.55
C HIS A 111 17.61 -8.23 -1.67
N ASP A 112 17.33 -7.07 -2.28
CA ASP A 112 16.35 -6.12 -1.75
C ASP A 112 16.54 -5.76 -0.26
N GLU A 113 17.29 -4.68 -0.03
CA GLU A 113 17.64 -4.08 1.26
C GLU A 113 16.43 -3.56 2.08
N SER A 114 15.23 -4.12 1.91
CA SER A 114 13.98 -3.61 2.49
C SER A 114 13.38 -4.46 3.62
N LYS A 115 14.06 -5.52 4.10
CA LYS A 115 13.62 -6.25 5.30
C LYS A 115 14.77 -6.65 6.25
N PHE A 116 14.88 -5.86 7.33
CA PHE A 116 15.27 -6.29 8.67
C PHE A 116 16.74 -6.66 8.93
N GLU A 117 17.57 -5.65 9.26
CA GLU A 117 18.78 -5.84 10.05
C GLU A 117 18.57 -5.33 11.48
N ILE A 118 18.45 -6.26 12.43
CA ILE A 118 18.91 -6.09 13.81
C ILE A 118 19.69 -7.37 14.18
N SER A 119 20.99 -7.39 13.91
CA SER A 119 22.07 -7.62 14.89
C SER A 119 23.35 -8.19 14.26
N SER A 120 24.44 -7.49 14.60
CA SER A 120 25.84 -7.93 14.74
C SER A 120 26.59 -8.51 13.53
N GLU A 121 27.58 -7.70 13.08
CA GLU A 121 28.92 -8.10 12.62
C GLU A 121 28.93 -9.04 11.40
N ILE A 122 29.23 -8.56 10.18
CA ILE A 122 30.57 -8.24 9.68
C ILE A 122 30.38 -7.45 8.36
N ALA A 123 30.94 -6.25 8.25
CA ALA A 123 30.92 -5.48 7.00
C ALA A 123 32.11 -5.90 6.10
N PRO A 124 31.91 -6.22 4.80
CA PRO A 124 32.99 -6.15 3.83
C PRO A 124 33.11 -4.74 3.26
N ASP A 125 34.34 -4.25 3.30
CA ASP A 125 34.82 -3.04 2.65
C ASP A 125 34.41 -2.99 1.16
N ASN A 126 33.69 -1.93 0.79
CA ASN A 126 34.04 -0.98 -0.29
C ASN A 126 32.79 -0.31 -0.88
N LEU A 127 32.22 0.62 -0.11
CA LEU A 127 31.54 1.79 -0.66
C LEU A 127 31.90 2.98 0.24
N LYS A 128 32.87 3.79 -0.18
CA LYS A 128 33.16 5.08 0.46
C LYS A 128 32.06 6.08 0.10
N LEU A 129 30.87 5.87 0.65
CA LEU A 129 30.00 6.98 1.01
C LEU A 129 30.74 7.75 2.13
N PRO A 130 30.71 9.10 2.16
CA PRO A 130 31.18 9.82 3.32
C PRO A 130 30.34 9.39 4.52
N LYS A 131 30.86 8.46 5.34
CA LYS A 131 30.38 8.27 6.69
C LYS A 131 30.63 9.62 7.38
N LEU A 132 29.61 10.45 7.51
CA LEU A 132 29.57 11.37 8.65
C LEU A 132 29.53 10.46 9.87
N SER A 133 30.71 10.09 10.34
CA SER A 133 30.89 9.39 11.59
C SER A 133 30.52 10.37 12.69
N LEU A 134 29.22 10.50 12.96
CA LEU A 134 28.72 11.03 14.23
C LEU A 134 29.07 9.98 15.30
N GLN A 135 30.37 9.78 15.55
CA GLN A 135 30.88 8.85 16.56
C GLN A 135 30.70 9.43 17.96
N GLU A 136 30.67 10.75 18.07
CA GLU A 136 30.48 11.46 19.34
C GLU A 136 28.99 11.75 19.57
N GLU A 137 28.48 11.50 20.79
CA GLU A 137 27.06 11.74 21.11
C GLU A 137 26.71 13.24 21.07
N GLU A 138 27.70 14.12 21.11
CA GLU A 138 27.56 15.55 20.93
C GLU A 138 27.16 15.91 19.50
N ASP A 139 27.82 15.31 18.51
CA ASP A 139 27.44 15.51 17.10
C ASP A 139 26.05 14.92 16.82
N LYS A 140 25.71 13.78 17.44
CA LYS A 140 24.35 13.20 17.36
C LYS A 140 23.31 14.13 17.96
N PHE A 141 23.63 14.83 19.05
CA PHE A 141 22.71 15.76 19.67
C PHE A 141 22.56 17.05 18.83
N GLN A 142 23.65 17.59 18.28
CA GLN A 142 23.57 18.71 17.34
C GLN A 142 22.75 18.34 16.09
N TYR A 143 22.93 17.12 15.58
CA TYR A 143 22.13 16.59 14.48
C TYR A 143 20.66 16.41 14.85
N LEU A 144 20.35 15.91 16.05
CA LEU A 144 18.97 15.81 16.55
C LEU A 144 18.31 17.19 16.58
N LEU A 145 19.02 18.20 17.09
CA LEU A 145 18.53 19.56 17.07
C LEU A 145 18.27 19.97 15.62
N SER A 146 19.26 19.94 14.72
CA SER A 146 19.08 20.40 13.34
C SER A 146 17.97 19.66 12.58
N SER A 147 17.69 18.41 12.93
CA SER A 147 16.64 17.60 12.30
C SER A 147 15.22 17.89 12.83
N LEU A 148 15.10 18.46 14.03
CA LEU A 148 13.80 18.81 14.61
C LEU A 148 13.27 20.10 13.99
N LYS A 149 12.04 20.05 13.48
CA LYS A 149 11.35 21.23 12.94
C LYS A 149 11.26 22.32 14.02
N PRO A 150 11.65 23.58 13.71
CA PRO A 150 11.55 24.68 14.66
C PRO A 150 10.10 24.92 15.08
N ARG A 151 9.91 25.41 16.32
CA ARG A 151 8.58 25.72 16.92
C ARG A 151 7.67 24.49 17.13
N THR A 152 8.26 23.30 17.28
CA THR A 152 7.52 22.09 17.66
C THR A 152 7.77 21.75 19.13
N LYS A 153 6.78 21.13 19.79
CA LYS A 153 6.92 20.68 21.19
C LYS A 153 8.14 19.75 21.39
N ALA A 154 8.51 18.98 20.36
CA ALA A 154 9.69 18.12 20.40
C ALA A 154 11.01 18.94 20.36
N ARG A 155 11.04 20.03 19.58
CA ARG A 155 12.17 20.97 19.54
C ARG A 155 12.33 21.70 20.87
N ASP A 156 11.24 22.19 21.48
CA ASP A 156 11.29 22.87 22.78
C ASP A 156 11.86 21.95 23.88
N ILE A 157 11.52 20.66 23.84
CA ILE A 157 12.08 19.64 24.75
C ILE A 157 13.58 19.45 24.49
N ALA A 158 14.00 19.38 23.23
CA ALA A 158 15.41 19.18 22.89
C ALA A 158 16.28 20.40 23.26
N GLU A 159 15.77 21.62 23.09
CA GLU A 159 16.46 22.87 23.46
C GLU A 159 16.54 23.11 24.97
N SER A 160 15.67 22.47 25.76
CA SER A 160 15.70 22.58 27.22
C SER A 160 16.95 21.94 27.87
N TYR A 161 17.71 21.15 27.11
CA TYR A 161 18.95 20.53 27.57
C TYR A 161 20.16 21.15 26.87
N PRO A 162 21.25 21.45 27.60
CA PRO A 162 22.52 21.83 26.99
C PRO A 162 23.07 20.69 26.09
N PRO A 163 23.58 20.99 24.88
CA PRO A 163 24.12 20.02 23.95
C PRO A 163 25.45 19.43 24.45
N SER A 164 25.34 18.37 25.24
CA SER A 164 26.47 17.64 25.83
C SER A 164 26.24 16.14 25.70
N LYS A 165 27.33 15.36 25.63
CA LYS A 165 27.33 13.90 25.50
C LYS A 165 26.35 13.20 26.46
N GLY A 166 26.48 13.46 27.76
CA GLY A 166 25.63 12.83 28.79
C GLY A 166 24.16 13.26 28.80
N ASN A 167 23.80 14.34 28.10
CA ASN A 167 22.43 14.83 28.01
C ASN A 167 21.66 14.27 26.81
N TYR A 168 22.36 13.78 25.78
CA TYR A 168 21.73 13.21 24.59
C TYR A 168 20.74 12.09 24.97
N LEU A 169 21.19 11.11 25.77
CA LEU A 169 20.35 9.99 26.21
C LEU A 169 19.16 10.45 27.06
N LYS A 170 19.34 11.50 27.88
CA LYS A 170 18.26 12.07 28.71
C LYS A 170 17.19 12.75 27.87
N VAL A 171 17.60 13.50 26.83
CA VAL A 171 16.70 14.14 25.87
C VAL A 171 15.91 13.08 25.09
N ILE A 172 16.56 12.03 24.61
CA ILE A 172 15.89 10.92 23.93
C ILE A 172 14.88 10.24 24.87
N GLY A 173 15.25 10.01 26.13
CA GLY A 173 14.33 9.51 27.15
C GLY A 173 13.12 10.42 27.36
N HIS A 174 13.33 11.74 27.46
CA HIS A 174 12.26 12.72 27.62
C HIS A 174 11.35 12.77 26.38
N LEU A 175 11.92 12.78 25.17
CA LEU A 175 11.18 12.72 23.90
C LEU A 175 10.33 11.45 23.79
N LYS A 176 10.89 10.28 24.13
CA LYS A 176 10.13 9.03 24.18
C LYS A 176 9.00 9.08 25.20
N SER A 177 9.26 9.62 26.39
CA SER A 177 8.27 9.72 27.47
C SER A 177 7.13 10.68 27.16
N ARG A 178 7.37 11.73 26.36
CA ARG A 178 6.38 12.78 26.10
C ARG A 178 5.74 12.70 24.73
N VAL A 179 6.52 12.45 23.69
CA VAL A 179 6.08 12.37 22.29
C VAL A 179 5.86 10.92 21.86
N GLY A 180 6.76 10.00 22.26
CA GLY A 180 6.70 8.58 21.89
C GLY A 180 5.80 7.70 22.75
N ARG A 181 4.74 8.25 23.35
CA ARG A 181 3.83 7.50 24.24
C ARG A 181 3.03 6.49 23.43
N LYS A 182 3.40 5.21 23.51
CA LYS A 182 2.77 4.11 22.75
C LYS A 182 1.24 4.11 22.86
N ASN A 183 0.69 4.21 24.07
CA ASN A 183 -0.77 4.16 24.28
C ASN A 183 -1.51 5.32 23.60
N LEU A 184 -0.98 6.55 23.68
CA LEU A 184 -1.57 7.70 22.99
C LEU A 184 -1.43 7.58 21.48
N LEU A 185 -0.31 7.02 21.01
CA LEU A 185 -0.06 6.87 19.58
C LEU A 185 -0.99 5.81 18.97
N ILE A 186 -1.25 4.71 19.67
CA ILE A 186 -2.28 3.72 19.31
C ILE A 186 -3.65 4.39 19.21
N GLU A 187 -4.02 5.21 20.20
CA GLU A 187 -5.30 5.92 20.19
C GLU A 187 -5.42 6.90 19.01
N VAL A 188 -4.35 7.63 18.68
CA VAL A 188 -4.33 8.52 17.51
C VAL A 188 -4.53 7.71 16.22
N TYR A 189 -3.81 6.60 16.02
CA TYR A 189 -3.98 5.78 14.82
C TYR A 189 -5.37 5.16 14.71
N ILE A 190 -5.96 4.68 15.81
CA ILE A 190 -7.33 4.16 15.80
C ILE A 190 -8.33 5.28 15.47
N ARG A 191 -8.15 6.48 16.02
CA ARG A 191 -9.01 7.64 15.71
C ARG A 191 -8.86 8.10 14.26
N ASP A 192 -7.65 8.08 13.72
CA ASP A 192 -7.38 8.37 12.30
C ASP A 192 -8.10 7.36 11.40
N LEU A 193 -8.01 6.05 11.72
CA LEU A 193 -8.76 5.01 11.03
C LEU A 193 -10.27 5.25 11.10
N LEU A 194 -10.81 5.59 12.27
CA LEU A 194 -12.23 5.92 12.43
C LEU A 194 -12.63 7.20 11.68
N ALA A 195 -11.74 8.18 11.59
CA ALA A 195 -11.99 9.40 10.82
C ALA A 195 -12.07 9.09 9.31
N LEU A 196 -11.31 8.12 8.81
CA LEU A 196 -11.43 7.64 7.42
C LEU A 196 -12.80 6.99 7.18
N VAL A 197 -13.31 6.20 8.14
CA VAL A 197 -14.67 5.62 8.07
C VAL A 197 -15.74 6.70 7.90
N ASN A 198 -15.56 7.89 8.48
CA ASN A 198 -16.55 8.96 8.38
C ASN A 198 -16.49 9.74 7.05
N ASN A 199 -15.42 9.60 6.27
CA ASN A 199 -15.15 10.40 5.07
C ASN A 199 -15.18 9.57 3.77
N LYS A 200 -16.09 8.59 3.66
CA LYS A 200 -16.11 7.59 2.56
C LYS A 200 -16.34 8.13 1.15
N SER A 201 -16.92 9.32 1.01
CA SER A 201 -17.43 9.84 -0.27
C SER A 201 -16.48 10.75 -1.03
N ALA A 202 -15.35 11.16 -0.43
CA ALA A 202 -14.46 12.18 -0.99
C ALA A 202 -13.01 11.71 -1.20
N ILE A 203 -12.70 10.45 -0.89
CA ILE A 203 -11.32 9.94 -0.84
C ILE A 203 -11.07 9.01 -2.02
N ASN A 204 -10.01 9.30 -2.78
CA ASN A 204 -9.52 8.43 -3.86
C ASN A 204 -9.04 7.07 -3.28
N LEU A 205 -9.28 5.97 -4.00
CA LEU A 205 -8.99 4.62 -3.51
C LEU A 205 -7.50 4.39 -3.24
N THR A 206 -6.60 4.95 -4.05
CA THR A 206 -5.14 4.90 -3.86
C THR A 206 -4.74 5.55 -2.53
N TYR A 207 -5.26 6.75 -2.27
CA TYR A 207 -4.98 7.45 -1.01
C TYR A 207 -5.53 6.70 0.19
N LEU A 208 -6.73 6.12 0.07
CA LEU A 208 -7.34 5.32 1.13
C LEU A 208 -6.48 4.09 1.46
N TYR A 209 -6.02 3.37 0.44
CA TYR A 209 -5.14 2.22 0.58
C TYR A 209 -3.81 2.58 1.26
N ASP A 210 -3.16 3.65 0.80
CA ASP A 210 -1.86 4.07 1.34
C ASP A 210 -1.96 4.50 2.80
N LYS A 211 -3.00 5.28 3.14
CA LYS A 211 -3.23 5.74 4.52
C LYS A 211 -3.58 4.56 5.44
N LEU A 212 -4.47 3.67 5.00
CA LEU A 212 -4.83 2.46 5.73
C LEU A 212 -3.60 1.56 5.97
N GLY A 213 -2.80 1.32 4.93
CA GLY A 213 -1.57 0.54 5.03
C GLY A 213 -0.52 1.21 5.90
N SER A 214 -0.45 2.55 5.94
CA SER A 214 0.42 3.29 6.85
C SER A 214 -0.02 3.11 8.31
N ASP A 215 -1.30 3.30 8.60
CA ASP A 215 -1.83 3.22 9.97
C ASP A 215 -1.74 1.77 10.51
N LEU A 216 -2.02 0.76 9.67
CA LEU A 216 -1.87 -0.66 10.06
C LEU A 216 -0.40 -1.02 10.35
N ARG A 217 0.56 -0.62 9.50
CA ARG A 217 2.00 -0.84 9.76
C ARG A 217 2.50 -0.09 11.01
N ALA A 218 1.96 1.10 11.26
CA ALA A 218 2.30 1.87 12.46
C ALA A 218 1.77 1.19 13.73
N LEU A 219 0.58 0.61 13.68
CA LEU A 219 0.01 -0.21 14.76
C LEU A 219 0.83 -1.49 14.99
N GLU A 220 1.26 -2.17 13.92
CA GLU A 220 2.13 -3.36 14.01
C GLU A 220 3.47 -3.02 14.70
N THR A 221 4.09 -1.89 14.32
CA THR A 221 5.33 -1.39 14.94
C THR A 221 5.17 -1.09 16.44
N LEU A 222 3.95 -0.80 16.89
CA LEU A 222 3.62 -0.56 18.30
C LEU A 222 3.28 -1.85 19.06
N ASN A 223 3.53 -3.02 18.48
CA ASN A 223 3.19 -4.35 18.98
C ASN A 223 1.68 -4.61 19.10
N VAL A 224 0.86 -3.88 18.33
CA VAL A 224 -0.55 -4.23 18.13
C VAL A 224 -0.57 -5.27 17.00
N THR A 225 -0.22 -6.51 17.32
CA THR A 225 -0.17 -7.58 16.33
C THR A 225 -1.55 -7.91 15.79
N THR A 226 -1.63 -8.24 14.50
CA THR A 226 -2.84 -8.68 13.80
C THR A 226 -3.50 -9.86 14.51
N SER A 227 -2.74 -10.80 15.07
CA SER A 227 -3.28 -11.91 15.86
C SER A 227 -4.17 -11.46 17.05
N ASN A 228 -3.83 -10.35 17.74
CA ASN A 228 -4.56 -9.89 18.92
C ASN A 228 -5.74 -8.95 18.61
N TYR A 229 -5.66 -8.20 17.51
CA TYR A 229 -6.63 -7.14 17.19
C TYR A 229 -7.29 -7.28 15.82
N ALA A 230 -6.98 -8.29 15.01
CA ALA A 230 -7.60 -8.50 13.69
C ALA A 230 -9.13 -8.56 13.77
N ALA A 231 -9.68 -9.14 14.85
CA ALA A 231 -11.13 -9.18 15.06
C ALA A 231 -11.79 -7.80 15.21
N MET A 232 -11.04 -6.81 15.73
CA MET A 232 -11.49 -5.42 15.88
C MET A 232 -11.12 -4.56 14.66
N LEU A 233 -9.93 -4.77 14.11
CA LEU A 233 -9.42 -3.99 12.98
C LEU A 233 -10.16 -4.33 11.69
N TYR A 234 -10.50 -5.61 11.45
CA TYR A 234 -11.19 -6.01 10.22
C TYR A 234 -12.50 -5.24 9.99
N PRO A 235 -13.45 -5.14 10.94
CA PRO A 235 -14.67 -4.35 10.75
C PRO A 235 -14.40 -2.86 10.51
N VAL A 236 -13.35 -2.29 11.10
CA VAL A 236 -12.96 -0.89 10.88
C VAL A 236 -12.47 -0.70 9.45
N VAL A 237 -11.57 -1.57 9.00
CA VAL A 237 -11.03 -1.54 7.64
C VAL A 237 -12.13 -1.76 6.60
N GLU A 238 -12.98 -2.77 6.80
CA GLU A 238 -14.14 -3.02 5.95
C GLU A 238 -15.07 -1.79 5.90
N SER A 239 -15.26 -1.12 7.05
CA SER A 239 -16.07 0.10 7.11
C SER A 239 -15.45 1.31 6.41
N CYS A 240 -14.13 1.38 6.21
CA CYS A 240 -13.47 2.48 5.50
C CYS A 240 -13.77 2.48 3.98
N LEU A 241 -14.15 1.34 3.42
CA LEU A 241 -14.20 1.16 1.97
C LEU A 241 -15.46 1.76 1.32
N PRO A 242 -15.35 2.32 0.10
CA PRO A 242 -16.50 2.73 -0.69
C PRO A 242 -17.44 1.56 -1.02
N ALA A 243 -18.74 1.85 -1.19
CA ALA A 243 -19.76 0.83 -1.41
C ALA A 243 -19.50 -0.04 -2.66
N GLU A 244 -18.92 0.52 -3.71
CA GLU A 244 -18.60 -0.24 -4.94
C GLU A 244 -17.45 -1.23 -4.71
N VAL A 245 -16.40 -0.82 -3.99
CA VAL A 245 -15.28 -1.68 -3.60
C VAL A 245 -15.73 -2.78 -2.65
N LEU A 246 -16.65 -2.47 -1.72
CA LEU A 246 -17.24 -3.48 -0.82
C LEU A 246 -18.07 -4.53 -1.57
N LYS A 247 -18.82 -4.14 -2.59
CA LYS A 247 -19.54 -5.09 -3.44
C LYS A 247 -18.57 -5.98 -4.20
N ALA A 248 -17.49 -5.42 -4.74
CA ALA A 248 -16.45 -6.17 -5.44
C ALA A 248 -15.73 -7.15 -4.48
N TRP A 249 -15.38 -6.71 -3.28
CA TRP A 249 -14.80 -7.55 -2.23
C TRP A 249 -15.71 -8.71 -1.84
N ASN A 250 -17.00 -8.44 -1.58
CA ASN A 250 -17.95 -9.51 -1.23
C ASN A 250 -18.11 -10.54 -2.36
N LYS A 251 -18.13 -10.10 -3.63
CA LYS A 251 -18.11 -11.02 -4.78
C LYS A 251 -16.84 -11.85 -4.84
N HIS A 252 -15.68 -11.24 -4.58
CA HIS A 252 -14.42 -11.98 -4.52
C HIS A 252 -14.44 -13.02 -3.39
N ARG A 253 -14.96 -12.65 -2.20
CA ARG A 253 -15.01 -13.54 -1.04
C ARG A 253 -15.90 -14.75 -1.30
N LEU A 254 -17.10 -14.54 -1.84
CA LEU A 254 -18.06 -15.60 -2.17
C LEU A 254 -17.53 -16.55 -3.27
N ASN A 255 -16.79 -16.03 -4.25
CA ASN A 255 -16.17 -16.87 -5.29
C ASN A 255 -15.01 -17.73 -4.77
N ARG A 256 -14.38 -17.33 -3.65
CA ARG A 256 -13.29 -18.08 -3.00
C ARG A 256 -13.83 -19.11 -1.99
N GLU A 257 -14.95 -18.82 -1.33
CA GLU A 257 -15.62 -19.69 -0.33
C GLU A 257 -16.22 -20.99 -0.93
N VAL A 258 -16.28 -21.16 -2.25
CA VAL A 258 -16.69 -22.44 -2.89
C VAL A 258 -15.63 -23.53 -2.74
N SER A 259 -14.45 -23.21 -2.22
CA SER A 259 -13.36 -24.16 -1.98
C SER A 259 -12.92 -24.08 -0.51
N GLU A 260 -13.46 -25.00 0.29
CA GLU A 260 -13.01 -25.44 1.63
C GLU A 260 -13.58 -24.72 2.88
N ASP A 261 -14.34 -25.53 3.65
CA ASP A 261 -14.73 -25.36 5.05
C ASP A 261 -13.49 -25.24 5.97
N VAL A 262 -12.99 -24.03 6.19
CA VAL A 262 -12.11 -23.76 7.33
C VAL A 262 -12.51 -22.42 7.95
N ALA A 263 -12.80 -22.43 9.24
CA ALA A 263 -13.06 -21.24 10.03
C ALA A 263 -12.00 -20.17 9.74
N PHE A 264 -12.42 -19.07 9.11
CA PHE A 264 -11.56 -17.96 8.74
C PHE A 264 -10.86 -17.39 9.98
N GLU A 265 -9.55 -17.59 10.11
CA GLU A 265 -8.73 -16.73 10.95
C GLU A 265 -8.89 -15.30 10.41
N LYS A 266 -9.52 -14.41 11.18
CA LYS A 266 -9.81 -13.02 10.78
C LYS A 266 -8.55 -12.25 10.34
N GLU A 267 -7.38 -12.70 10.77
CA GLU A 267 -6.06 -12.24 10.31
C GLU A 267 -5.85 -12.50 8.80
N LYS A 268 -6.12 -13.72 8.33
CA LYS A 268 -6.05 -14.05 6.90
C LYS A 268 -7.10 -13.30 6.09
N VAL A 269 -8.27 -13.01 6.67
CA VAL A 269 -9.29 -12.17 6.01
C VAL A 269 -8.76 -10.76 5.78
N LEU A 270 -8.14 -10.16 6.80
CA LEU A 270 -7.61 -8.79 6.72
C LEU A 270 -6.45 -8.70 5.72
N GLU A 271 -5.56 -9.69 5.71
CA GLU A 271 -4.47 -9.77 4.72
C GLU A 271 -5.03 -9.96 3.29
N ASN A 272 -6.01 -10.84 3.11
CA ASN A 272 -6.71 -11.02 1.84
C ASN A 272 -7.42 -9.74 1.38
N LEU A 273 -7.97 -8.95 2.32
CA LEU A 273 -8.58 -7.66 2.00
C LEU A 273 -7.52 -6.64 1.54
N MET A 274 -6.38 -6.56 2.22
CA MET A 274 -5.30 -5.65 1.83
C MET A 274 -4.66 -6.03 0.49
N THR A 275 -4.58 -7.32 0.16
CA THR A 275 -4.11 -7.79 -1.15
C THR A 275 -5.16 -7.50 -2.24
N PHE A 276 -6.44 -7.68 -1.95
CA PHE A 276 -7.51 -7.26 -2.88
C PHE A 276 -7.49 -5.76 -3.16
N LEU A 277 -7.37 -4.92 -2.14
CA LEU A 277 -7.32 -3.47 -2.32
C LEU A 277 -6.11 -3.04 -3.16
N ARG A 278 -4.97 -3.70 -2.99
CA ARG A 278 -3.80 -3.50 -3.86
C ARG A 278 -4.14 -3.79 -5.32
N HIS A 279 -4.82 -4.90 -5.59
CA HIS A 279 -5.23 -5.27 -6.94
C HIS A 279 -6.28 -4.32 -7.52
N GLU A 280 -7.22 -3.83 -6.71
CA GLU A 280 -8.23 -2.86 -7.13
C GLU A 280 -7.59 -1.50 -7.46
N VAL A 281 -6.63 -1.03 -6.64
CA VAL A 281 -5.85 0.20 -6.91
C VAL A 281 -5.04 0.05 -8.20
N GLN A 282 -4.36 -1.09 -8.37
CA GLN A 282 -3.65 -1.38 -9.62
C GLN A 282 -4.62 -1.43 -10.81
N GLY A 283 -5.79 -2.02 -10.63
CA GLY A 283 -6.85 -2.07 -11.64
C GLY A 283 -7.33 -0.67 -12.03
N GLU A 284 -7.53 0.23 -11.06
CA GLU A 284 -7.88 1.63 -11.30
C GLU A 284 -6.77 2.36 -12.06
N GLU A 285 -5.50 2.15 -11.71
CA GLU A 285 -4.35 2.68 -12.44
C GLU A 285 -4.31 2.17 -13.90
N TYR A 286 -4.58 0.88 -14.13
CA TYR A 286 -4.70 0.32 -15.47
C TYR A 286 -5.91 0.85 -16.24
N CYS A 287 -7.05 1.08 -15.58
CA CYS A 287 -8.22 1.70 -16.18
C CYS A 287 -7.92 3.14 -16.60
N VAL A 288 -7.28 3.92 -15.73
CA VAL A 288 -6.83 5.29 -16.05
C VAL A 288 -5.85 5.28 -17.21
N LEU A 289 -4.91 4.33 -17.26
CA LEU A 289 -4.00 4.16 -18.38
C LEU A 289 -4.75 3.81 -19.67
N ALA A 290 -5.74 2.91 -19.63
CA ALA A 290 -6.54 2.52 -20.79
C ALA A 290 -7.44 3.66 -21.30
N GLU A 291 -8.04 4.43 -20.40
CA GLU A 291 -8.84 5.62 -20.72
C GLU A 291 -7.98 6.73 -21.35
N ASN A 292 -6.74 6.88 -20.88
CA ASN A 292 -5.81 7.89 -21.39
C ASN A 292 -4.97 7.42 -22.58
N ALA A 293 -4.89 6.11 -22.86
CA ALA A 293 -4.06 5.53 -23.93
C ALA A 293 -4.46 6.01 -25.33
N PHE A 294 -5.73 6.39 -25.51
CA PHE A 294 -6.26 6.91 -26.77
C PHE A 294 -6.74 8.35 -26.67
N GLY A 295 -6.12 9.17 -25.80
CA GLY A 295 -6.21 10.63 -25.85
C GLY A 295 -7.60 11.20 -26.12
N SER A 296 -8.65 10.70 -25.46
CA SER A 296 -9.94 11.38 -25.46
C SER A 296 -9.88 12.53 -24.45
N SER A 297 -9.09 13.55 -24.77
CA SER A 297 -9.21 14.86 -24.14
C SER A 297 -10.52 15.49 -24.61
N MET A 298 -11.62 15.04 -24.03
CA MET A 298 -12.86 15.80 -23.92
C MET A 298 -13.35 15.58 -22.49
N ASN A 299 -13.14 16.61 -21.66
CA ASN A 299 -13.50 16.75 -20.25
C ASN A 299 -12.43 16.39 -19.20
N GLN A 300 -11.29 17.08 -19.23
CA GLN A 300 -10.81 17.62 -17.95
C GLN A 300 -11.75 18.75 -17.55
N LYS A 301 -12.76 18.43 -16.74
CA LYS A 301 -13.47 19.45 -15.97
C LYS A 301 -12.57 19.83 -14.80
N GLU A 302 -11.71 20.80 -15.06
CA GLU A 302 -11.30 21.72 -14.00
C GLU A 302 -12.56 22.35 -13.40
N SER A 303 -12.51 22.50 -12.08
CA SER A 303 -13.55 23.07 -11.25
C SER A 303 -14.01 24.44 -11.73
N HIS A 304 -15.22 24.54 -12.29
CA HIS A 304 -16.02 25.77 -12.18
C HIS A 304 -17.53 25.46 -12.29
N LYS A 305 -18.22 25.81 -11.19
CA LYS A 305 -19.63 26.17 -11.02
C LYS A 305 -20.69 25.40 -11.83
N GLN A 306 -21.63 24.81 -11.08
CA GLN A 306 -22.97 24.39 -11.53
C GLN A 306 -23.50 25.23 -12.70
N VAL A 307 -23.70 24.60 -13.86
CA VAL A 307 -24.80 24.95 -14.76
C VAL A 307 -25.35 23.63 -15.32
N GLN A 308 -26.65 23.45 -15.12
CA GLN A 308 -27.43 22.32 -15.60
C GLN A 308 -27.31 22.21 -17.13
N ARG A 309 -27.18 20.98 -17.64
CA ARG A 309 -27.34 20.68 -19.06
C ARG A 309 -28.83 20.54 -19.34
N ASP A 310 -29.37 21.47 -20.12
CA ASP A 310 -30.58 21.24 -20.90
C ASP A 310 -30.20 21.04 -22.37
N GLU A 311 -30.90 20.12 -23.02
CA GLU A 311 -30.76 19.71 -24.43
C GLU A 311 -30.78 20.91 -25.41
N PRO A 312 -30.06 20.83 -26.54
CA PRO A 312 -30.07 21.88 -27.54
C PRO A 312 -31.39 21.85 -28.33
N THR A 313 -32.32 22.73 -27.98
CA THR A 313 -33.49 23.03 -28.82
C THR A 313 -33.10 24.08 -29.87
N ALA A 314 -33.67 23.97 -31.08
CA ALA A 314 -33.37 24.73 -32.30
C ALA A 314 -33.47 26.28 -32.23
N THR A 315 -33.58 26.86 -31.04
CA THR A 315 -33.75 28.30 -30.78
C THR A 315 -32.43 29.04 -30.50
N THR A 316 -31.32 28.35 -30.21
CA THR A 316 -30.00 28.98 -29.95
C THR A 316 -29.27 29.47 -31.21
N LEU A 317 -29.75 29.13 -32.41
CA LEU A 317 -29.17 29.56 -33.69
C LEU A 317 -29.50 31.02 -34.09
N VAL A 318 -30.37 31.72 -33.34
CA VAL A 318 -30.91 33.03 -33.76
C VAL A 318 -30.32 34.22 -32.96
N ALA A 319 -29.24 34.04 -32.20
CA ALA A 319 -28.66 35.13 -31.40
C ALA A 319 -27.15 35.31 -31.57
N ASP A 320 -26.67 35.39 -32.81
CA ASP A 320 -25.50 36.22 -33.12
C ASP A 320 -25.96 37.35 -34.04
N LYS A 321 -26.16 38.55 -33.47
CA LYS A 321 -26.43 39.77 -34.24
C LYS A 321 -25.17 40.13 -35.04
N ILE A 322 -25.05 39.55 -36.23
CA ILE A 322 -24.10 40.04 -37.24
C ILE A 322 -24.71 41.31 -37.83
N SER A 323 -24.41 42.47 -37.23
CA SER A 323 -24.71 43.79 -37.77
C SER A 323 -23.44 44.46 -38.28
N CYS A 324 -23.46 44.96 -39.50
CA CYS A 324 -22.33 45.64 -40.13
C CYS A 324 -22.04 46.98 -39.45
N ILE A 325 -20.79 47.22 -39.08
CA ILE A 325 -20.35 48.44 -38.35
C ILE A 325 -20.53 49.72 -39.19
N PHE A 326 -20.59 49.59 -40.52
CA PHE A 326 -20.63 50.72 -41.45
C PHE A 326 -22.05 51.14 -41.86
N CYS A 327 -23.04 50.26 -41.68
CA CYS A 327 -24.41 50.54 -42.12
C CYS A 327 -25.52 49.86 -41.31
N ASP A 328 -25.19 49.22 -40.19
CA ASP A 328 -26.08 48.53 -39.25
C ASP A 328 -27.02 47.48 -39.88
N CYS A 329 -26.73 47.04 -41.11
CA CYS A 329 -27.47 45.99 -41.80
C CYS A 329 -26.95 44.60 -41.42
N ARG A 330 -27.77 43.56 -41.63
CA ARG A 330 -27.44 42.17 -41.29
C ARG A 330 -26.50 41.52 -42.31
N HIS A 331 -25.22 41.88 -42.29
CA HIS A 331 -24.14 41.24 -43.05
C HIS A 331 -22.79 41.44 -42.35
N SER A 332 -21.81 40.61 -42.69
CA SER A 332 -20.43 40.77 -42.22
C SER A 332 -19.87 42.11 -42.69
N SER A 333 -19.21 42.85 -41.80
CA SER A 333 -18.58 44.14 -42.15
C SER A 333 -17.57 44.02 -43.31
N GLN A 334 -17.05 42.83 -43.59
CA GLN A 334 -16.14 42.55 -44.71
C GLN A 334 -16.84 42.59 -46.08
N ASP A 335 -18.12 42.27 -46.15
CA ASP A 335 -18.89 42.13 -47.39
C ASP A 335 -19.75 43.37 -47.69
N CYS A 336 -19.51 44.48 -47.00
CA CYS A 336 -20.33 45.68 -47.12
C CYS A 336 -20.03 46.45 -48.41
N GLN A 337 -20.96 46.46 -49.37
CA GLN A 337 -20.82 47.24 -50.62
C GLN A 337 -20.69 48.76 -50.38
N LYS A 338 -21.25 49.29 -49.29
CA LYS A 338 -21.08 50.71 -48.90
C LYS A 338 -19.65 51.03 -48.45
N MET A 339 -18.86 50.01 -48.10
CA MET A 339 -17.44 50.18 -47.81
C MET A 339 -16.67 50.57 -49.08
N SER A 340 -17.00 49.97 -50.24
CA SER A 340 -16.29 50.17 -51.51
C SER A 340 -16.23 51.64 -51.96
N ASN A 341 -17.25 52.43 -51.62
CA ASN A 341 -17.36 53.85 -52.02
C ASN A 341 -16.77 54.87 -51.01
N LYS A 342 -16.23 54.45 -49.86
CA LYS A 342 -15.63 55.36 -48.86
C LYS A 342 -14.10 55.40 -48.96
N SER A 343 -13.49 56.57 -48.70
CA SER A 343 -12.04 56.75 -48.63
C SER A 343 -11.43 55.95 -47.46
N TYR A 344 -10.16 55.58 -47.58
CA TYR A 344 -9.42 54.83 -46.56
C TYR A 344 -9.40 55.55 -45.20
N GLU A 345 -9.26 56.88 -45.20
CA GLU A 345 -9.19 57.68 -43.98
C GLU A 345 -10.52 57.68 -43.22
N ASP A 346 -11.65 57.72 -43.94
CA ASP A 346 -13.00 57.67 -43.35
C ASP A 346 -13.32 56.29 -42.73
N ARG A 347 -12.77 55.21 -43.31
CA ARG A 347 -12.91 53.85 -42.75
C ARG A 347 -12.13 53.73 -41.44
N LYS A 348 -10.93 54.32 -41.39
CA LYS A 348 -10.07 54.30 -40.21
C LYS A 348 -10.66 55.09 -39.05
N SER A 349 -11.28 56.24 -39.31
CA SER A 349 -11.96 57.03 -38.26
C SER A 349 -13.18 56.32 -37.67
N GLU A 350 -13.96 55.58 -38.47
CA GLU A 350 -15.15 54.87 -37.98
C GLU A 350 -14.79 53.64 -37.12
N VAL A 351 -13.72 52.92 -37.49
CA VAL A 351 -13.19 51.79 -36.69
C VAL A 351 -12.62 52.28 -35.35
N MET A 352 -11.94 53.43 -35.35
CA MET A 352 -11.48 54.09 -34.11
C MET A 352 -12.66 54.52 -33.23
N ARG A 353 -13.74 55.06 -33.82
CA ARG A 353 -14.92 55.54 -33.10
C ARG A 353 -15.66 54.43 -32.36
N GLN A 354 -15.70 53.22 -32.92
CA GLN A 354 -16.44 52.08 -32.36
C GLN A 354 -15.57 51.07 -31.59
N THR A 355 -14.29 51.37 -31.31
CA THR A 355 -13.38 50.51 -30.55
C THR A 355 -13.29 49.07 -31.09
N CYS A 356 -13.22 48.95 -32.41
CA CYS A 356 -13.08 47.65 -33.09
C CYS A 356 -11.62 47.36 -33.44
N SER A 357 -11.24 46.09 -33.48
CA SER A 357 -9.90 45.73 -33.95
C SER A 357 -9.75 45.98 -35.44
N PHE A 358 -8.62 46.57 -35.87
CA PHE A 358 -8.31 46.81 -37.28
C PHE A 358 -8.18 45.51 -38.10
N VAL A 359 -7.95 44.38 -37.43
CA VAL A 359 -7.72 43.08 -38.06
C VAL A 359 -9.02 42.32 -38.29
N CYS A 360 -9.93 42.30 -37.30
CA CYS A 360 -11.11 41.45 -37.35
C CYS A 360 -12.43 42.23 -37.47
N LEU A 361 -12.40 43.56 -37.41
CA LEU A 361 -13.59 44.43 -37.47
C LEU A 361 -14.70 43.95 -36.49
N LYS A 362 -14.30 43.45 -35.32
CA LYS A 362 -15.18 43.07 -34.21
C LYS A 362 -14.93 44.00 -33.03
N LEU A 363 -16.00 44.31 -32.30
CA LEU A 363 -15.98 45.14 -31.10
C LEU A 363 -15.08 44.49 -30.04
N VAL A 364 -14.05 45.22 -29.60
CA VAL A 364 -13.18 44.76 -28.52
C VAL A 364 -13.71 45.35 -27.22
N ILE A 365 -14.30 44.51 -26.37
CA ILE A 365 -14.68 44.92 -25.01
C ILE A 365 -13.38 45.06 -24.20
N LEU A 366 -12.83 46.26 -24.11
CA LEU A 366 -11.69 46.56 -23.23
C LEU A 366 -12.18 46.62 -21.78
N GLN A 367 -11.92 45.57 -21.01
CA GLN A 367 -12.01 45.65 -19.54
C GLN A 367 -10.90 46.57 -19.03
N LYS A 368 -11.29 47.74 -18.49
CA LYS A 368 -10.42 48.66 -17.74
C LYS A 368 -9.95 47.98 -16.45
N SER A 369 -8.72 47.48 -16.40
CA SER A 369 -8.00 47.28 -15.13
C SER A 369 -7.30 48.58 -14.76
N VAL A 370 -7.85 49.24 -13.75
CA VAL A 370 -7.25 50.37 -13.03
C VAL A 370 -5.97 49.87 -12.35
N THR A 371 -4.83 50.35 -12.82
CA THR A 371 -3.57 50.38 -12.05
C THR A 371 -3.44 51.80 -11.53
N VAL A 372 -3.60 52.01 -10.23
CA VAL A 372 -3.12 53.23 -9.57
C VAL A 372 -2.34 52.81 -8.33
N VAL A 373 -1.06 53.19 -8.42
CA VAL A 373 0.00 53.34 -7.42
C VAL A 373 -0.48 53.95 -6.11
#